data_AF-A0A937Q5E4-F1
#
_entry.id   AF-A0A937Q5E4-F1
#
_cell.length_a   1.000
_cell.length_b   1.000
_cell.length_c   1.000
_cell.angle_alpha   90.00
_cell.angle_beta   90.00
_cell.angle_gamma   90.00
#
_symmetry.space_group_name_H-M   'P 1'
#
loop_
_entity.id
_entity.type
_entity.pdbx_description
1 polymer ?
#
loop_
_entity_poly.entity_id
_entity_poly.type
_entity_poly.pdbx_seq_one_letter_code
_entity_poly.pdbx_strand_id
1 'polypeptide(L)'
;MPIFEIKVRDIKNLRAEELTMLLKRLLLLEAECHGIARSAVNVALEINVPDGGRDGFIKWDDGPEPEDFVPSRFTLFQCKATPMGFVKCKGEVLTKSGEVKPKVKDVLDAKGAYVLFVGEKSKNCKGR
;
A
#
# COMPACT_ATOMS: atom_id res chain seq x y z
N MET A 1 -8.55 28.60 -13.18
CA MET A 1 -7.96 27.56 -12.31
C MET A 1 -8.69 26.26 -12.61
N PRO A 2 -8.00 25.20 -13.08
CA PRO A 2 -8.66 23.93 -13.33
C PRO A 2 -9.12 23.33 -12.00
N ILE A 3 -10.41 23.00 -11.91
CA ILE A 3 -11.10 22.51 -10.69
C ILE A 3 -10.60 21.11 -10.26
N PHE A 4 -9.83 20.42 -11.10
CA PHE A 4 -9.39 19.04 -10.88
C PHE A 4 -7.86 18.88 -10.71
N GLU A 5 -7.14 19.95 -10.40
CA GLU A 5 -5.70 19.86 -10.17
C GLU A 5 -5.41 19.39 -8.73
N ILE A 6 -4.97 18.14 -8.59
CA ILE A 6 -4.56 17.56 -7.30
C ILE A 6 -3.16 18.07 -6.95
N LYS A 7 -3.04 18.82 -5.85
CA LYS A 7 -1.75 19.30 -5.34
C LYS A 7 -1.25 18.37 -4.24
N VAL A 8 0.07 18.41 -4.00
CA VAL A 8 0.71 17.67 -2.89
C VAL A 8 0.07 18.00 -1.53
N ARG A 9 -0.45 19.23 -1.37
CA ARG A 9 -1.15 19.67 -0.15
C ARG A 9 -2.45 18.90 0.08
N ASP A 10 -3.15 18.52 -0.99
CA ASP A 10 -4.41 17.78 -0.89
C ASP A 10 -4.17 16.36 -0.39
N ILE A 11 -3.08 15.73 -0.86
CA ILE A 11 -2.64 14.41 -0.39
C ILE A 11 -2.16 14.46 1.07
N LYS A 12 -1.46 15.54 1.46
CA LYS A 12 -0.97 15.74 2.83
C LYS A 12 -2.07 15.92 3.87
N ASN A 13 -3.21 16.47 3.46
CA ASN A 13 -4.34 16.72 4.34
C ASN A 13 -5.22 15.49 4.53
N LEU A 14 -4.98 14.40 3.79
CA LEU A 14 -5.72 13.16 3.94
C LEU A 14 -5.44 12.52 5.30
N ARG A 15 -6.51 12.26 6.05
CA ARG A 15 -6.47 11.43 7.25
C ARG A 15 -6.19 9.97 6.86
N ALA A 16 -5.80 9.14 7.84
CA ALA A 16 -5.47 7.73 7.60
C ALA A 16 -6.60 6.96 6.87
N GLU A 17 -7.86 7.20 7.25
CA GLU A 17 -9.04 6.62 6.60
C GLU A 17 -9.18 7.09 5.14
N GLU A 18 -8.96 8.38 4.90
CA GLU A 18 -9.09 8.99 3.57
C GLU A 18 -7.98 8.53 2.63
N LEU A 19 -6.76 8.33 3.15
CA LEU A 19 -5.65 7.75 2.40
C LEU A 19 -5.91 6.27 2.05
N THR A 20 -6.50 5.51 2.98
CA THR A 20 -6.88 4.11 2.75
C THR A 20 -8.02 4.01 1.73
N MET A 21 -8.97 4.94 1.77
CA MET A 21 -10.02 5.05 0.77
C MET A 21 -9.49 5.46 -0.60
N LEU A 22 -8.48 6.33 -0.66
CA LEU A 22 -7.77 6.64 -1.90
C LEU A 22 -7.07 5.40 -2.47
N LEU A 23 -6.34 4.65 -1.64
CA LEU A 23 -5.71 3.39 -2.05
C LEU A 23 -6.76 2.42 -2.62
N LYS A 24 -7.90 2.24 -1.94
CA LYS A 24 -8.99 1.39 -2.42
C LYS A 24 -9.47 1.79 -3.80
N ARG A 25 -9.68 3.09 -4.04
CA ARG A 25 -10.12 3.61 -5.34
C ARG A 25 -9.08 3.35 -6.43
N LEU A 26 -7.80 3.61 -6.14
CA LEU A 26 -6.72 3.37 -7.08
C LEU A 26 -6.59 1.88 -7.43
N LEU A 27 -6.63 0.98 -6.45
CA LEU A 27 -6.56 -0.46 -6.69
C LEU A 27 -7.74 -1.00 -7.48
N LEU A 28 -8.95 -0.49 -7.24
CA LEU A 28 -10.13 -0.87 -8.02
C LEU A 28 -10.02 -0.39 -9.47
N LEU A 29 -9.56 0.84 -9.69
CA LEU A 29 -9.32 1.38 -11.03
C LEU A 29 -8.23 0.60 -11.76
N GLU A 30 -7.13 0.29 -11.09
CA GLU A 30 -6.03 -0.50 -11.64
C GLU A 30 -6.53 -1.90 -12.03
N ALA A 31 -7.32 -2.53 -11.15
CA ALA A 31 -7.92 -3.83 -11.43
C ALA A 31 -8.85 -3.77 -12.64
N GLU A 32 -9.69 -2.74 -12.75
CA GLU A 32 -10.58 -2.56 -13.90
C GLU A 32 -9.82 -2.31 -15.21
N CYS A 33 -8.79 -1.47 -15.19
CA CYS A 33 -7.98 -1.16 -16.37
C CYS A 33 -7.26 -2.40 -16.92
N HIS A 34 -6.80 -3.31 -16.03
CA HIS A 34 -6.06 -4.50 -16.41
C HIS A 34 -6.91 -5.78 -16.47
N GLY A 35 -8.22 -5.69 -16.23
CA GLY A 35 -9.11 -6.85 -16.26
C GLY A 35 -8.94 -7.82 -15.08
N ILE A 36 -8.38 -7.35 -13.95
CA ILE A 36 -8.34 -8.09 -12.69
C ILE A 36 -9.74 -8.03 -12.06
N ALA A 37 -10.23 -9.17 -11.56
CA ALA A 37 -11.52 -9.21 -10.88
C ALA A 37 -11.51 -8.28 -9.65
N ARG A 38 -12.55 -7.44 -9.50
CA ARG A 38 -12.69 -6.56 -8.32
C ARG A 38 -12.66 -7.32 -6.99
N SER A 39 -13.07 -8.60 -6.99
CA SER A 39 -12.99 -9.50 -5.83
C SER A 39 -11.56 -9.83 -5.39
N ALA A 40 -10.57 -9.63 -6.26
CA ALA A 40 -9.15 -9.77 -5.94
C ALA A 40 -8.67 -8.64 -5.01
N VAL A 41 -9.36 -7.51 -4.97
CA VAL A 41 -9.00 -6.32 -4.17
C VAL A 41 -9.73 -6.38 -2.83
N ASN A 42 -8.98 -6.42 -1.73
CA ASN A 42 -9.52 -6.34 -0.39
C ASN A 42 -8.85 -5.19 0.38
N VAL A 43 -9.61 -4.17 0.76
CA VAL A 43 -9.10 -3.04 1.55
C VAL A 43 -10.02 -2.84 2.74
N ALA A 44 -9.46 -2.97 3.95
CA ALA A 44 -10.16 -2.75 5.19
C ALA A 44 -10.26 -1.24 5.44
N LEU A 45 -11.48 -0.70 5.50
CA LEU A 45 -11.69 0.71 5.85
C LEU A 45 -11.59 0.95 7.37
N GLU A 46 -11.61 -0.12 8.16
CA GLU A 46 -11.51 -0.07 9.62
C GLU A 46 -10.04 -0.24 10.06
N ILE A 47 -9.35 0.89 10.15
CA ILE A 47 -7.93 0.99 10.59
C ILE A 47 -7.68 0.54 12.05
N ASN A 48 -8.73 0.24 12.82
CA ASN A 48 -8.67 -0.09 14.24
C ASN A 48 -8.92 -1.59 14.54
N VAL A 49 -8.95 -2.45 13.52
CA VAL A 49 -8.93 -3.90 13.74
C VAL A 49 -7.50 -4.30 14.13
N PRO A 50 -7.29 -5.00 15.26
CA PRO A 50 -5.97 -5.39 15.77
C PRO A 50 -5.24 -6.45 14.90
N ASP A 51 -5.55 -6.55 13.61
CA ASP A 51 -4.97 -7.50 12.66
C ASP A 51 -3.62 -7.02 12.08
N GLY A 52 -2.76 -6.46 12.94
CA GLY A 52 -1.33 -6.31 12.64
C GLY A 52 -0.95 -5.29 11.56
N GLY A 53 -1.88 -4.39 11.20
CA GLY A 53 -1.63 -3.28 10.27
C GLY A 53 -1.55 -3.71 8.81
N ARG A 54 -2.47 -4.59 8.39
CA ARG A 54 -2.79 -4.85 6.98
C ARG A 54 -3.91 -3.89 6.59
N ASP A 55 -3.61 -2.86 5.82
CA ASP A 55 -4.62 -1.86 5.42
C ASP A 55 -5.36 -2.30 4.15
N GLY A 56 -4.69 -3.09 3.29
CA GLY A 56 -5.33 -3.78 2.18
C GLY A 56 -4.38 -4.74 1.47
N PHE A 57 -4.92 -5.63 0.65
CA PHE A 57 -4.16 -6.48 -0.25
C PHE A 57 -4.90 -6.66 -1.57
N ILE A 58 -4.14 -7.00 -2.60
CA ILE A 58 -4.67 -7.49 -3.86
C ILE A 58 -4.08 -8.88 -4.10
N LYS A 59 -4.95 -9.84 -4.45
CA LYS A 59 -4.54 -11.20 -4.77
C LYS A 59 -5.35 -11.79 -5.91
N TRP A 60 -4.69 -12.22 -6.99
CA TRP A 60 -5.30 -13.01 -8.05
C TRP A 60 -4.39 -14.16 -8.45
N ASP A 61 -4.97 -15.30 -8.83
CA ASP A 61 -4.20 -16.50 -9.16
C ASP A 61 -3.88 -16.58 -10.65
N ASP A 62 -4.76 -16.07 -11.52
CA ASP A 62 -4.62 -16.16 -12.98
C ASP A 62 -5.13 -14.88 -13.67
N GLY A 63 -4.61 -14.58 -14.85
CA GLY A 63 -4.94 -13.36 -15.60
C GLY A 63 -3.71 -12.50 -15.95
N PRO A 64 -3.83 -11.16 -15.94
CA PRO A 64 -2.76 -10.27 -16.39
C PRO A 64 -1.52 -10.41 -15.49
N GLU A 65 -0.35 -10.22 -16.09
CA GLU A 65 0.90 -10.14 -15.34
C GLU A 65 0.94 -8.86 -14.49
N PRO A 66 1.62 -8.89 -13.33
CA PRO A 66 1.79 -7.70 -12.50
C PRO A 66 2.56 -6.60 -13.25
N GLU A 67 2.05 -5.37 -13.21
CA GLU A 67 2.64 -4.18 -13.85
C GLU A 67 3.00 -3.10 -12.82
N ASP A 68 3.76 -2.09 -13.23
CA ASP A 68 4.44 -1.05 -12.42
C ASP A 68 3.83 -0.71 -11.04
N PHE A 69 2.51 -0.48 -10.94
CA PHE A 69 1.84 -0.08 -9.70
C PHE A 69 1.50 -1.24 -8.76
N VAL A 70 1.31 -2.45 -9.29
CA VAL A 70 1.05 -3.67 -8.54
C VAL A 70 2.13 -4.70 -8.91
N PRO A 71 3.26 -4.73 -8.18
CA PRO A 71 4.47 -5.44 -8.60
C PRO A 71 4.39 -6.98 -8.48
N SER A 72 3.33 -7.52 -7.85
CA SER A 72 3.11 -8.97 -7.78
C SER A 72 1.62 -9.31 -7.69
N ARG A 73 1.28 -10.51 -8.17
CA ARG A 73 -0.08 -11.09 -8.11
C ARG A 73 -0.61 -11.19 -6.69
N PHE A 74 0.28 -11.24 -5.69
CA PHE A 74 -0.07 -11.03 -4.30
C PHE A 74 0.68 -9.80 -3.78
N THR A 75 -0.02 -8.69 -3.60
CA THR A 75 0.58 -7.46 -3.05
C THR A 75 -0.16 -7.03 -1.80
N LEU A 76 0.58 -6.88 -0.69
CA LEU A 76 0.07 -6.35 0.58
C LEU A 76 0.42 -4.87 0.68
N PHE A 77 -0.57 -4.05 1.01
CA PHE A 77 -0.45 -2.62 1.21
C PHE A 77 -0.60 -2.26 2.68
N GLN A 78 0.31 -1.41 3.15
CA GLN A 78 0.22 -0.73 4.44
C GLN A 78 0.16 0.78 4.21
N CYS A 79 -0.93 1.41 4.63
CA CYS A 79 -1.18 2.85 4.56
C CYS A 79 -0.62 3.56 5.79
N LYS A 80 0.20 4.58 5.55
CA LYS A 80 0.63 5.52 6.61
C LYS A 80 0.48 6.96 6.12
N ALA A 81 -0.49 7.65 6.70
CA ALA A 81 -0.72 9.08 6.49
C ALA A 81 0.23 9.97 7.31
N THR A 82 1.09 9.39 8.15
CA THR A 82 2.09 10.14 8.93
C THR A 82 3.44 10.16 8.22
N PRO A 83 4.31 11.15 8.52
CA PRO A 83 5.65 11.21 7.93
C PRO A 83 6.47 9.98 8.30
N MET A 84 6.70 9.12 7.30
CA MET A 84 7.51 7.91 7.44
C MET A 84 8.96 8.19 7.04
N GLY A 85 9.80 8.51 8.04
CA GLY A 85 11.25 8.56 7.84
C GLY A 85 11.85 7.15 7.68
N PHE A 86 13.06 7.05 7.12
CA PHE A 86 13.75 5.77 6.86
C PHE A 86 13.76 4.82 8.07
N VAL A 87 14.01 5.34 9.28
CA VAL A 87 14.04 4.56 10.52
C VAL A 87 12.66 3.95 10.84
N LYS A 88 11.58 4.72 10.62
CA LYS A 88 10.21 4.23 10.81
C LYS A 88 9.82 3.21 9.76
N CYS A 89 10.20 3.42 8.48
CA CYS A 89 10.00 2.42 7.42
C CYS A 89 10.72 1.11 7.75
N LYS A 90 11.98 1.19 8.18
CA LYS A 90 12.76 0.01 8.60
C LYS A 90 12.07 -0.70 9.77
N GLY A 91 11.54 0.05 10.73
CA GLY A 91 10.76 -0.49 11.85
C GLY A 91 9.40 -1.08 11.47
N GLU A 92 8.86 -0.80 10.29
CA GLU A 92 7.65 -1.46 9.78
C GLU A 92 7.95 -2.82 9.16
N VAL A 93 9.11 -2.94 8.50
CA VAL A 93 9.54 -4.15 7.81
C VAL A 93 10.28 -5.11 8.74
N LEU A 94 11.14 -4.58 9.62
CA LEU A 94 12.01 -5.36 10.50
C LEU A 94 11.55 -5.31 11.96
N THR A 95 11.82 -6.37 12.69
CA THR A 95 11.75 -6.43 14.15
C THR A 95 12.92 -5.65 14.75
N LYS A 96 12.87 -5.39 16.07
CA LYS A 96 13.98 -4.75 16.79
C LYS A 96 15.27 -5.58 16.71
N SER A 97 15.15 -6.89 16.52
CA SER A 97 16.26 -7.84 16.36
C SER A 97 16.84 -7.86 14.94
N GLY A 98 16.26 -7.11 13.99
CA GLY A 98 16.71 -7.06 12.60
C GLY A 98 16.11 -8.14 11.69
N GLU A 99 15.20 -8.96 12.20
CA GLU A 99 14.50 -9.99 11.41
C GLU A 99 13.30 -9.39 10.68
N VAL A 100 12.89 -9.99 9.56
CA VAL A 100 11.67 -9.56 8.85
C VAL A 100 10.45 -9.88 9.72
N LYS A 101 9.55 -8.91 9.88
CA LYS A 101 8.31 -9.15 10.63
C LYS A 101 7.50 -10.28 9.98
N PRO A 102 6.84 -11.15 10.76
CA PRO A 102 6.06 -12.26 10.23
C PRO A 102 5.12 -11.86 9.09
N LYS A 103 4.41 -10.73 9.22
CA LYS A 103 3.50 -10.22 8.17
C LYS A 103 4.17 -9.96 6.81
N VAL A 104 5.40 -9.45 6.81
CA VAL A 104 6.14 -9.17 5.57
C VAL A 104 6.76 -10.46 5.07
N LYS A 105 7.23 -11.29 5.99
CA LYS A 105 7.75 -12.62 5.68
C LYS A 105 6.71 -13.50 5.00
N ASP A 106 5.47 -13.55 5.50
CA ASP A 106 4.37 -14.33 4.88
C ASP A 106 4.12 -13.93 3.43
N VAL A 107 4.19 -12.62 3.13
CA VAL A 107 4.02 -12.09 1.77
C VAL A 107 5.20 -12.45 0.89
N LEU A 108 6.43 -12.30 1.41
CA LEU A 108 7.64 -12.62 0.67
C LEU A 108 7.79 -14.13 0.43
N ASP A 109 7.43 -14.97 1.41
CA ASP A 109 7.41 -16.43 1.32
C ASP A 109 6.39 -16.89 0.26
N ALA A 110 5.28 -16.15 0.12
CA ALA A 110 4.29 -16.34 -0.95
C ALA A 110 4.72 -15.75 -2.31
N LYS A 111 5.98 -15.29 -2.48
CA LYS A 111 6.48 -14.57 -3.67
C LYS A 111 5.67 -13.32 -4.03
N GLY A 112 5.01 -12.75 -3.02
CA GLY A 112 4.27 -11.51 -3.11
C GLY A 112 5.17 -10.29 -2.96
N ALA A 113 4.53 -9.12 -2.95
CA ALA A 113 5.18 -7.84 -2.74
C ALA A 113 4.56 -7.10 -1.55
N TYR A 114 5.41 -6.39 -0.81
CA TYR A 114 4.99 -5.53 0.29
C TYR A 114 5.18 -4.06 -0.10
N VAL A 115 4.07 -3.31 -0.10
CA VAL A 115 4.07 -1.90 -0.47
C VAL A 115 3.66 -1.04 0.72
N LEU A 116 4.54 -0.12 1.09
CA LEU A 116 4.23 0.91 2.08
C LEU A 116 3.69 2.16 1.36
N PHE A 117 2.38 2.39 1.45
CA PHE A 117 1.69 3.50 0.82
C PHE A 117 1.68 4.72 1.75
N VAL A 118 2.38 5.79 1.34
CA VAL A 118 2.60 6.98 2.17
C VAL A 118 2.03 8.23 1.52
N GLY A 119 1.31 9.04 2.30
CA GLY A 119 0.81 10.35 1.85
C GLY A 119 1.88 11.44 1.77
N GLU A 120 3.08 11.17 2.30
CA GLU A 120 4.21 12.09 2.26
C GLU A 120 5.48 11.42 1.74
N LYS A 121 6.26 12.18 0.95
CA LYS A 121 7.58 11.75 0.48
C LYS A 121 8.50 11.55 1.69
N SER A 122 9.00 10.33 1.88
CA SER A 122 10.02 10.08 2.89
C SER A 122 11.23 10.97 2.59
N LYS A 123 11.66 11.79 3.54
CA LYS A 123 12.72 12.80 3.34
C LYS A 123 14.07 12.21 2.87
N ASN A 124 14.25 10.89 2.93
CA ASN A 124 15.49 10.19 2.57
C ASN A 124 15.33 9.04 1.55
N CYS A 125 14.17 8.86 0.92
CA CYS A 125 14.06 7.93 -0.21
C CYS A 125 14.65 8.59 -1.46
N LYS A 126 15.94 8.37 -1.72
CA LYS A 126 16.50 8.61 -3.05
C LYS A 126 15.83 7.61 -3.99
N GLY A 127 14.87 8.09 -4.78
CA GLY A 127 14.33 7.32 -5.90
C GLY A 127 15.48 6.88 -6.79
N ARG A 128 15.43 5.62 -7.21
CA ARG A 128 16.25 5.17 -8.34
C ARG A 128 15.74 5.83 -9.61
#